data_AF-A0A2U1CFI7-F1
#
_entry.id   AF-A0A2U1CFI7-F1
#
_cell.length_a   1.000
_cell.length_b   1.000
_cell.length_c   1.000
_cell.angle_alpha   90.00
_cell.angle_beta   90.00
_cell.angle_gamma   90.00
#
_symmetry.space_group_name_H-M   'P 1'
#
loop_
_entity.id
_entity.type
_entity.pdbx_description
1 polymer ?
#
loop_
_entity_poly.entity_id
_entity_poly.type
_entity_poly.pdbx_seq_one_letter_code
_entity_poly.pdbx_strand_id
1 'polypeptide(L)'
;MMLEEFESRTGFYPTRDLYSRIEAAYMESGLDKDSFCAAYKENRDGIAEAIARDAAFDEIKAATQRESEIKKLQEQVAQLTKQLDRELEWKPYELSQNVPQADYAKLAAGAESGLCAHYMTDEEAIKWICDEFDFDPAKITIIHEVPEYEINRHNQLRKTGKMYDCRPVYCATDYHYIRFNTKRWFYEVWNGQLRPFYA
;
A
#
# COMPACT_ATOMS: atom_id res chain seq x y z
N MET A 1 16.78 -34.38 -32.02
CA MET A 1 17.62 -33.43 -32.82
C MET A 1 17.81 -32.23 -31.93
N MET A 2 19.03 -31.74 -31.71
CA MET A 2 19.34 -30.75 -30.66
C MET A 2 18.61 -29.40 -30.86
N LEU A 3 18.41 -28.63 -29.79
CA LEU A 3 17.70 -27.34 -29.83
C LEU A 3 18.40 -26.36 -30.76
N GLU A 4 19.70 -26.17 -30.57
CA GLU A 4 20.53 -25.30 -31.43
C GLU A 4 20.51 -25.75 -32.90
N GLU A 5 20.47 -27.06 -33.15
CA GLU A 5 20.37 -27.64 -34.49
C GLU A 5 19.03 -27.32 -35.15
N PHE A 6 17.95 -27.34 -34.38
CA PHE A 6 16.61 -26.99 -34.82
C PHE A 6 16.46 -25.49 -35.03
N GLU A 7 16.96 -24.65 -34.11
CA GLU A 7 16.96 -23.19 -34.22
C GLU A 7 17.74 -22.73 -35.46
N SER A 8 18.93 -23.29 -35.70
CA SER A 8 19.75 -22.95 -36.86
C SER A 8 19.07 -23.32 -38.18
N ARG A 9 18.42 -24.49 -38.26
CA ARG A 9 17.70 -24.93 -39.45
C ARG A 9 16.40 -24.17 -39.66
N THR A 10 15.69 -23.87 -38.58
CA THR A 10 14.33 -23.34 -38.65
C THR A 10 14.23 -21.82 -38.59
N GLY A 11 15.18 -21.16 -37.92
CA GLY A 11 15.04 -19.77 -37.49
C GLY A 11 13.94 -19.56 -36.44
N PHE A 12 13.36 -20.64 -35.91
CA PHE A 12 12.36 -20.61 -34.84
C PHE A 12 13.04 -20.91 -33.51
N TYR A 13 12.76 -20.10 -32.49
CA TYR A 13 13.38 -20.15 -31.18
C TYR A 13 12.35 -20.58 -30.11
N PRO A 14 12.07 -21.89 -29.99
CA PRO A 14 11.07 -22.41 -29.06
C PRO A 14 11.53 -22.28 -27.60
N THR A 15 10.58 -22.22 -26.68
CA THR A 15 10.87 -22.46 -25.26
C THR A 15 11.33 -23.90 -25.06
N ARG A 16 11.99 -24.20 -23.95
CA ARG A 16 12.46 -25.55 -23.63
C ARG A 16 11.33 -26.59 -23.63
N ASP A 17 10.16 -26.22 -23.13
CA ASP A 17 8.99 -27.08 -23.06
C ASP A 17 8.39 -27.33 -24.45
N LEU A 18 8.26 -26.28 -25.27
CA LEU A 18 7.80 -26.42 -26.66
C LEU A 18 8.77 -27.28 -27.47
N TYR A 19 10.07 -27.03 -27.31
CA TYR A 19 11.12 -27.80 -27.98
C TYR A 19 11.10 -29.28 -27.59
N SER A 20 10.85 -29.61 -26.32
CA SER A 20 10.75 -31.02 -25.90
C SER A 20 9.65 -31.78 -26.65
N ARG A 21 8.54 -31.10 -27.00
CA ARG A 21 7.47 -31.67 -27.83
C ARG A 21 7.83 -31.74 -29.31
N ILE A 22 8.53 -30.72 -29.83
CA ILE A 22 9.07 -30.73 -31.19
C ILE A 22 10.04 -31.90 -31.38
N GLU A 23 10.92 -32.12 -30.40
CA GLU A 23 11.86 -33.24 -30.43
C GLU A 23 11.14 -34.59 -30.37
N ALA A 24 10.13 -34.75 -29.52
CA ALA A 24 9.31 -35.97 -29.47
C ALA A 24 8.62 -36.24 -30.82
N ALA A 25 7.97 -35.24 -31.42
CA ALA A 25 7.33 -35.36 -32.72
C ALA A 25 8.32 -35.70 -33.84
N TYR A 26 9.54 -35.15 -33.79
CA TYR A 26 10.61 -35.53 -34.70
C TYR A 26 10.98 -37.01 -34.58
N MET A 27 11.21 -37.49 -33.35
CA MET A 27 11.57 -38.88 -33.06
C MET A 27 10.49 -39.87 -33.52
N GLU A 28 9.22 -39.48 -33.48
CA GLU A 28 8.07 -40.28 -33.92
C GLU A 28 7.86 -40.25 -35.45
N SER A 29 8.22 -39.14 -36.11
CA SER A 29 7.96 -38.95 -37.55
C SER A 29 8.75 -39.88 -38.48
N GLY A 30 9.90 -40.40 -38.03
CA GLY A 30 10.83 -41.18 -38.85
C GLY A 30 11.48 -40.40 -40.01
N LEU A 31 11.28 -39.08 -40.08
CA LEU A 31 11.87 -38.21 -41.10
C LEU A 31 13.33 -37.88 -40.77
N ASP A 32 14.12 -37.58 -41.80
CA ASP A 32 15.43 -36.96 -41.58
C ASP A 32 15.28 -35.52 -41.05
N LYS A 33 16.37 -34.97 -40.48
CA LYS A 33 16.36 -33.66 -39.81
C LYS A 33 15.91 -32.52 -40.74
N ASP A 34 16.33 -32.53 -42.00
CA ASP A 34 16.06 -31.43 -42.92
C ASP A 34 14.63 -31.51 -43.45
N SER A 35 14.15 -32.72 -43.76
CA SER A 35 12.75 -32.97 -44.12
C SER A 35 11.77 -32.58 -43.02
N PHE A 36 12.06 -32.94 -41.76
CA PHE A 36 11.22 -32.53 -40.62
C PHE A 36 11.25 -31.01 -40.42
N CYS A 37 12.42 -30.38 -40.43
CA CYS A 37 12.52 -28.92 -40.27
C CYS A 37 11.76 -28.15 -41.37
N ALA A 38 11.82 -28.63 -42.62
CA ALA A 38 11.06 -28.04 -43.72
C ALA A 38 9.55 -28.23 -43.52
N ALA A 39 9.10 -29.44 -43.18
CA ALA A 39 7.69 -29.70 -42.89
C ALA A 39 7.17 -28.87 -41.72
N TYR A 40 7.98 -28.68 -40.68
CA TYR A 40 7.62 -27.86 -39.52
C TYR A 40 7.50 -26.38 -39.89
N LYS A 41 8.46 -25.82 -40.66
CA LYS A 41 8.39 -24.44 -41.16
C LYS A 41 7.16 -24.19 -42.03
N GLU A 42 6.86 -25.13 -42.93
CA GLU A 42 5.72 -25.04 -43.83
C GLU A 42 4.40 -25.35 -43.12
N ASN A 43 4.46 -25.75 -41.84
CA ASN A 43 3.33 -26.28 -41.09
C ASN A 43 2.56 -27.35 -41.88
N ARG A 44 3.31 -28.22 -42.58
CA ARG A 44 2.73 -29.28 -43.41
C ARG A 44 1.88 -30.19 -42.54
N ASP A 45 0.68 -30.50 -43.01
CA ASP A 45 -0.32 -31.30 -42.28
C ASP A 45 -0.65 -30.76 -40.86
N GLY A 46 -0.36 -29.48 -40.60
CA GLY A 46 -0.64 -28.82 -39.33
C GLY A 46 0.29 -29.23 -38.18
N ILE A 47 1.44 -29.85 -38.45
CA ILE A 47 2.30 -30.39 -37.37
C ILE A 47 2.77 -29.32 -36.38
N ALA A 48 3.12 -28.12 -36.85
CA ALA A 48 3.61 -27.06 -35.99
C ALA A 48 2.46 -26.49 -35.13
N GLU A 49 1.28 -26.32 -35.71
CA GLU A 49 0.07 -25.91 -34.98
C GLU A 49 -0.37 -26.95 -33.94
N ALA A 50 -0.31 -28.24 -34.27
CA ALA A 50 -0.69 -29.31 -33.36
C ALA A 50 0.23 -29.35 -32.13
N ILE A 51 1.55 -29.30 -32.34
CA ILE A 51 2.56 -29.28 -31.27
C ILE A 51 2.42 -28.00 -30.42
N ALA A 52 2.24 -26.84 -31.05
CA ALA A 52 2.06 -25.58 -30.34
C ALA A 52 0.77 -25.56 -29.50
N ARG A 53 -0.34 -26.10 -30.03
CA ARG A 53 -1.62 -26.19 -29.32
C ARG A 53 -1.52 -27.09 -28.10
N ASP A 54 -0.84 -28.23 -28.23
CA ASP A 54 -0.64 -29.17 -27.13
C ASP A 54 0.22 -28.56 -26.00
N ALA A 55 1.31 -27.87 -26.35
CA ALA A 55 2.11 -27.10 -25.40
C ALA A 55 1.30 -26.00 -24.70
N ALA A 56 0.53 -25.22 -25.47
CA ALA A 56 -0.31 -24.16 -24.94
C ALA A 56 -1.42 -24.69 -24.02
N PHE A 57 -2.00 -25.86 -24.31
CA PHE A 57 -3.04 -26.45 -23.48
C PHE A 57 -2.53 -26.81 -22.09
N ASP A 58 -1.37 -27.44 -21.99
CA ASP A 58 -0.77 -27.77 -20.69
C ASP A 58 -0.34 -26.51 -19.93
N GLU A 59 0.16 -25.49 -20.62
CA GLU A 59 0.49 -24.20 -20.00
C GLU A 59 -0.76 -23.51 -19.44
N ILE A 60 -1.86 -23.48 -20.21
CA ILE A 60 -3.15 -22.91 -19.78
C ILE A 60 -3.69 -23.70 -18.58
N LYS A 61 -3.62 -25.04 -18.60
CA LYS A 61 -4.04 -25.87 -17.48
C LYS A 61 -3.22 -25.59 -16.23
N ALA A 62 -1.89 -25.49 -16.37
CA ALA A 62 -1.00 -25.14 -15.27
C ALA A 62 -1.22 -23.71 -14.77
N ALA A 63 -1.50 -22.74 -15.65
CA ALA A 63 -1.87 -21.38 -15.29
C ALA A 63 -3.17 -21.34 -14.50
N THR A 64 -4.20 -22.06 -14.96
CA THR A 64 -5.50 -22.18 -14.29
C THR A 64 -5.36 -22.80 -12.89
N GLN A 65 -4.52 -23.83 -12.75
CA GLN A 65 -4.21 -24.43 -11.45
C GLN A 65 -3.53 -23.43 -10.52
N ARG A 66 -2.48 -22.74 -11.00
CA ARG A 66 -1.78 -21.68 -10.25
C ARG A 66 -2.72 -20.57 -9.80
N GLU A 67 -3.60 -20.08 -10.69
CA GLU A 67 -4.60 -19.07 -10.35
C GLU A 67 -5.54 -19.55 -9.24
N SER A 68 -5.99 -20.81 -9.31
CA SER A 68 -6.83 -21.39 -8.27
C SER A 68 -6.12 -21.50 -6.91
N GLU A 69 -4.82 -21.81 -6.91
CA GLU A 69 -3.99 -21.87 -5.71
C GLU A 69 -3.73 -20.48 -5.13
N ILE A 70 -3.42 -19.50 -5.98
CA ILE A 70 -3.26 -18.09 -5.58
C ILE A 70 -4.54 -17.61 -4.89
N LYS A 71 -5.71 -17.92 -5.47
CA LYS A 71 -6.99 -17.54 -4.87
C LYS A 71 -7.20 -18.19 -3.49
N LYS A 72 -6.91 -19.49 -3.36
CA LYS A 72 -6.99 -20.18 -2.06
C LYS A 72 -6.04 -19.59 -1.02
N LEU A 73 -4.81 -19.27 -1.41
CA LEU A 73 -3.82 -18.65 -0.52
C LEU A 73 -4.25 -17.24 -0.11
N GLN A 74 -4.80 -16.43 -1.03
CA GLN A 74 -5.36 -15.12 -0.71
C GLN A 74 -6.51 -15.21 0.30
N GLU A 75 -7.42 -16.18 0.12
CA GLU A 75 -8.51 -16.46 1.07
C GLU A 75 -7.97 -16.86 2.46
N GLN A 76 -6.94 -17.72 2.50
CA GLN A 76 -6.29 -18.11 3.75
C GLN A 76 -5.59 -16.93 4.44
N VAL A 77 -4.85 -16.11 3.70
CA VAL A 77 -4.20 -14.90 4.23
C VAL A 77 -5.25 -13.96 4.82
N ALA A 78 -6.38 -13.75 4.13
CA ALA A 78 -7.47 -12.91 4.64
C ALA A 78 -8.07 -13.47 5.93
N GLN A 79 -8.31 -14.79 6.00
CA GLN A 79 -8.82 -15.44 7.20
C GLN A 79 -7.85 -15.37 8.38
N LEU A 80 -6.57 -15.68 8.15
CA LEU A 80 -5.54 -15.63 9.18
C LEU A 80 -5.30 -14.21 9.68
N THR A 81 -5.31 -13.22 8.79
CA THR A 81 -5.23 -11.80 9.17
C THR A 81 -6.37 -11.42 10.11
N LYS A 82 -7.61 -11.83 9.78
CA LYS A 82 -8.78 -11.56 10.63
C LYS A 82 -8.70 -12.27 11.98
N GLN A 83 -8.21 -13.51 12.03
CA GLN A 83 -8.00 -14.23 13.29
C GLN A 83 -6.94 -13.53 14.14
N LEU A 84 -5.84 -13.11 13.52
CA LEU A 84 -4.77 -12.40 14.19
C LEU A 84 -5.27 -11.06 14.77
N ASP A 85 -5.99 -10.25 13.99
CA ASP A 85 -6.54 -8.98 14.49
C ASP A 85 -7.49 -9.17 15.68
N ARG A 86 -8.28 -10.25 15.68
CA ARG A 86 -9.14 -10.61 16.81
C ARG A 86 -8.34 -10.97 18.05
N GLU A 87 -7.30 -11.80 17.91
CA GLU A 87 -6.44 -12.23 19.02
C GLU A 87 -5.61 -11.08 19.60
N LEU A 88 -5.17 -10.16 18.74
CA LEU A 88 -4.40 -8.98 19.14
C LEU A 88 -5.25 -7.96 19.88
N GLU A 89 -6.58 -7.99 19.73
CA GLU A 89 -7.52 -7.09 20.40
C GLU A 89 -7.15 -5.60 20.24
N TRP A 90 -6.93 -5.17 19.00
CA TRP A 90 -6.64 -3.77 18.71
C TRP A 90 -7.75 -2.85 19.24
N LYS A 91 -7.34 -1.78 19.93
CA LYS A 91 -8.24 -0.78 20.51
C LYS A 91 -7.73 0.63 20.17
N PRO A 92 -8.63 1.62 19.99
CA PRO A 92 -8.22 3.01 19.80
C PRO A 92 -7.27 3.45 20.91
N TYR A 93 -6.24 4.20 20.52
CA TYR A 93 -5.22 4.67 21.44
C TYR A 93 -4.87 6.13 21.16
N GLU A 94 -4.86 6.92 22.23
CA GLU A 94 -4.35 8.28 22.25
C GLU A 94 -3.21 8.36 23.26
N LEU A 95 -2.15 9.08 22.90
CA LEU A 95 -1.03 9.34 23.81
C LEU A 95 -1.51 10.25 24.93
N SER A 96 -1.45 9.76 26.16
CA SER A 96 -1.91 10.49 27.36
C SER A 96 -1.24 11.85 27.59
N GLN A 97 -0.07 12.06 26.99
CA GLN A 97 0.71 13.29 27.09
C GLN A 97 0.15 14.39 26.17
N ASN A 98 -0.55 14.03 25.10
CA ASN A 98 -1.14 14.95 24.16
C ASN A 98 -2.54 15.39 24.62
N VAL A 99 -3.08 16.44 24.02
CA VAL A 99 -4.50 16.82 24.18
C VAL A 99 -5.38 15.70 23.63
N PRO A 100 -6.36 15.19 24.40
CA PRO A 100 -7.29 14.19 23.91
C PRO A 100 -8.13 14.71 22.75
N GLN A 101 -8.37 13.87 21.73
CA GLN A 101 -9.14 14.25 20.54
C GLN A 101 -10.58 14.65 20.92
N ALA A 102 -11.15 14.02 21.95
CA ALA A 102 -12.47 14.36 22.45
C ALA A 102 -12.56 15.79 23.01
N ASP A 103 -11.48 16.32 23.59
CA ASP A 103 -11.45 17.69 24.11
C ASP A 103 -11.25 18.71 22.98
N TYR A 104 -10.39 18.40 22.00
CA TYR A 104 -10.33 19.17 20.76
C TYR A 104 -11.70 19.23 20.07
N ALA A 105 -12.40 18.10 19.93
CA ALA A 105 -13.70 18.05 19.24
C ALA A 105 -14.77 18.94 19.90
N LYS A 106 -14.77 19.05 21.23
CA LYS A 106 -15.67 19.98 21.95
C LYS A 106 -15.38 21.44 21.60
N LEU A 107 -14.10 21.80 21.48
CA LEU A 107 -13.68 23.13 21.07
C LEU A 107 -14.06 23.39 19.60
N ALA A 108 -13.74 22.45 18.71
CA ALA A 108 -14.01 22.54 17.28
C ALA A 108 -15.50 22.67 16.94
N ALA A 109 -16.40 22.02 17.70
CA ALA A 109 -17.85 22.19 17.54
C ALA A 109 -18.31 23.66 17.70
N GLY A 110 -17.64 24.43 18.55
CA GLY A 110 -17.87 25.87 18.68
C GLY A 110 -17.51 26.65 17.40
N ALA A 111 -16.46 26.21 16.70
CA ALA A 111 -16.01 26.81 15.45
C ALA A 111 -16.91 26.41 14.27
N GLU A 112 -17.37 25.16 14.23
CA GLU A 112 -18.32 24.67 13.22
C GLU A 112 -19.66 25.41 13.28
N SER A 113 -20.16 25.68 14.49
CA SER A 113 -21.40 26.45 14.68
C SER A 113 -21.24 27.95 14.45
N GLY A 114 -20.00 28.48 14.41
CA GLY A 114 -19.70 29.88 14.15
C GLY A 114 -20.17 30.86 15.23
N LEU A 115 -20.47 30.37 16.44
CA LEU A 115 -21.05 31.20 17.51
C LEU A 115 -20.01 31.76 18.47
N CYS A 116 -19.15 30.91 19.03
CA CYS A 116 -18.22 31.28 20.10
C CYS A 116 -16.75 31.00 19.77
N ALA A 117 -16.46 30.27 18.69
CA ALA A 117 -15.11 30.01 18.25
C ALA A 117 -15.01 30.13 16.72
N HIS A 118 -13.80 30.15 16.20
CA HIS A 118 -13.53 30.06 14.77
C HIS A 118 -12.28 29.23 14.51
N TYR A 119 -12.20 28.64 13.32
CA TYR A 119 -10.95 28.08 12.83
C TYR A 119 -10.01 29.22 12.46
N MET A 120 -8.79 29.19 13.00
CA MET A 120 -7.79 30.20 12.65
C MET A 120 -7.16 29.86 11.30
N THR A 121 -6.72 30.88 10.57
CA THR A 121 -5.78 30.65 9.45
C THR A 121 -4.38 30.34 9.96
N ASP A 122 -3.51 29.85 9.08
CA ASP A 122 -2.11 29.59 9.44
C ASP A 122 -1.39 30.87 9.87
N GLU A 123 -1.64 31.98 9.18
CA GLU A 123 -1.04 33.27 9.53
C GLU A 123 -1.49 33.74 10.91
N GLU A 124 -2.78 33.58 11.23
CA GLU A 124 -3.33 33.92 12.55
C GLU A 124 -2.73 33.04 13.64
N ALA A 125 -2.66 31.73 13.42
CA ALA A 125 -2.08 30.78 14.37
C ALA A 125 -0.58 31.03 14.59
N ILE A 126 0.18 31.24 13.52
CA ILE A 126 1.61 31.59 13.58
C ILE A 126 1.80 32.89 14.35
N LYS A 127 1.04 33.93 14.02
CA LYS A 127 1.13 35.22 14.71
C LYS A 127 0.86 35.06 16.20
N TRP A 128 -0.19 34.32 16.57
CA TRP A 128 -0.52 34.08 17.98
C TRP A 128 0.62 33.35 18.71
N ILE A 129 1.19 32.30 18.13
CA ILE A 129 2.33 31.57 18.72
C ILE A 129 3.55 32.49 18.91
N CYS A 130 3.84 33.35 17.93
CA CYS A 130 4.98 34.26 17.98
C CYS A 130 4.79 35.34 19.07
N ASP A 131 3.59 35.93 19.16
CA ASP A 131 3.27 36.96 20.13
C ASP A 131 3.32 36.42 21.58
N GLU A 132 2.92 35.16 21.79
CA GLU A 132 2.84 34.57 23.15
C GLU A 132 4.16 33.92 23.61
N PHE A 133 4.89 33.26 22.71
CA PHE A 133 6.00 32.38 23.07
C PHE A 133 7.34 32.73 22.38
N ASP A 134 7.43 33.86 21.69
CA ASP A 134 8.65 34.35 21.04
C ASP A 134 9.29 33.37 20.03
N PHE A 135 8.48 32.54 19.36
CA PHE A 135 8.98 31.68 18.27
C PHE A 135 9.30 32.49 17.00
N ASP A 136 10.26 32.00 16.23
CA ASP A 136 10.56 32.51 14.90
C ASP A 136 9.51 32.02 13.88
N PRO A 137 8.70 32.90 13.26
CA PRO A 137 7.61 32.51 12.37
C PRO A 137 8.10 31.69 11.17
N ALA A 138 9.33 31.92 10.68
CA ALA A 138 9.88 31.17 9.55
C ALA A 138 10.24 29.72 9.89
N LYS A 139 10.16 29.33 11.17
CA LYS A 139 10.43 27.98 11.64
C LYS A 139 9.17 27.21 12.03
N ILE A 140 8.00 27.83 11.99
CA ILE A 140 6.72 27.22 12.38
C ILE A 140 6.06 26.58 11.17
N THR A 141 5.46 25.41 11.37
CA THR A 141 4.57 24.77 10.40
C THR A 141 3.31 24.32 11.13
N ILE A 142 2.17 24.87 10.76
CA ILE A 142 0.87 24.47 11.32
C ILE A 142 0.51 23.07 10.82
N ILE A 143 -0.03 22.26 11.71
CA ILE A 143 -0.46 20.90 11.41
C ILE A 143 -1.96 20.83 11.61
N HIS A 144 -2.67 20.40 10.56
CA HIS A 144 -4.13 20.34 10.55
C HIS A 144 -4.68 18.95 10.80
N GLU A 145 -3.84 17.93 10.73
CA GLU A 145 -4.26 16.54 10.87
C GLU A 145 -3.22 15.71 11.63
N VAL A 146 -3.68 14.78 12.45
CA VAL A 146 -2.84 13.81 13.17
C VAL A 146 -3.30 12.39 12.92
N PRO A 147 -2.39 11.40 12.82
CA PRO A 147 -2.79 10.01 12.58
C PRO A 147 -3.54 9.41 13.77
N GLU A 148 -4.56 8.60 13.47
CA GLU A 148 -5.24 7.74 14.44
C GLU A 148 -4.40 6.49 14.71
N TYR A 149 -4.28 6.13 15.98
CA TYR A 149 -3.54 4.97 16.43
C TYR A 149 -4.44 3.92 17.09
N GLU A 150 -4.00 2.67 16.98
CA GLU A 150 -4.49 1.57 17.80
C GLU A 150 -3.34 0.94 18.55
N ILE A 151 -3.65 0.42 19.74
CA ILE A 151 -2.76 -0.39 20.55
C ILE A 151 -3.36 -1.79 20.73
N ASN A 152 -2.51 -2.82 20.69
CA ASN A 152 -2.94 -4.19 20.93
C ASN A 152 -2.63 -4.65 22.37
N ARG A 153 -3.11 -5.84 22.74
CA ARG A 153 -2.88 -6.45 24.07
C ARG A 153 -1.41 -6.67 24.45
N HIS A 154 -0.49 -6.52 23.50
CA HIS A 154 0.96 -6.64 23.69
C HIS A 154 1.67 -5.28 23.65
N ASN A 155 0.93 -4.17 23.72
CA ASN A 155 1.43 -2.80 23.66
C ASN A 155 2.15 -2.45 22.34
N GLN A 156 1.80 -3.12 21.25
CA GLN A 156 2.27 -2.71 19.92
C GLN A 156 1.32 -1.65 19.37
N LEU A 157 1.91 -0.59 18.81
CA LEU A 157 1.19 0.52 18.19
C LEU A 157 1.16 0.35 16.68
N ARG A 158 0.02 0.70 16.06
CA ARG A 158 -0.09 0.86 14.61
C ARG A 158 -0.94 2.07 14.25
N LYS A 159 -0.70 2.63 13.07
CA LYS A 159 -1.59 3.62 12.46
C LYS A 159 -2.78 2.90 11.82
N THR A 160 -3.99 3.44 11.98
CA THR A 160 -5.20 2.88 11.34
C THR A 160 -5.32 3.28 9.87
N GLY A 161 -4.52 4.26 9.44
CA GLY A 161 -4.62 4.88 8.12
C GLY A 161 -5.61 6.05 8.09
N LYS A 162 -6.38 6.28 9.16
CA LYS A 162 -7.21 7.47 9.31
C LYS A 162 -6.42 8.63 9.92
N MET A 163 -6.85 9.84 9.59
CA MET A 163 -6.36 11.08 10.17
C MET A 163 -7.50 11.76 10.94
N TYR A 164 -7.17 12.36 12.08
CA TYR A 164 -8.07 13.24 12.82
C TYR A 164 -7.79 14.68 12.46
N ASP A 165 -8.86 15.46 12.29
CA ASP A 165 -8.78 16.91 12.18
C ASP A 165 -8.27 17.50 13.49
N CYS A 166 -7.31 18.42 13.38
CA CYS A 166 -6.72 19.18 14.47
C CYS A 166 -6.40 20.62 14.04
N ARG A 167 -7.16 21.17 13.08
CA ARG A 167 -7.05 22.57 12.63
C ARG A 167 -7.02 23.52 13.84
N PRO A 168 -6.23 24.61 13.80
CA PRO A 168 -6.23 25.58 14.88
C PRO A 168 -7.62 26.15 15.12
N VAL A 169 -8.04 26.20 16.39
CA VAL A 169 -9.33 26.77 16.80
C VAL A 169 -9.11 27.75 17.92
N TYR A 170 -9.68 28.95 17.77
CA TYR A 170 -9.67 29.99 18.80
C TYR A 170 -11.09 30.32 19.26
N CYS A 171 -11.34 30.18 20.56
CA CYS A 171 -12.53 30.69 21.21
C CYS A 171 -12.19 31.89 22.12
N ALA A 172 -11.19 31.72 22.98
CA ALA A 172 -10.71 32.73 23.91
C ALA A 172 -9.24 32.51 24.27
N THR A 173 -8.62 33.48 24.97
CA THR A 173 -7.23 33.40 25.42
C THR A 173 -6.97 32.16 26.29
N ASP A 174 -7.95 31.71 27.06
CA ASP A 174 -7.91 30.52 27.91
C ASP A 174 -8.65 29.32 27.33
N TYR A 175 -9.12 29.41 26.08
CA TYR A 175 -9.82 28.31 25.39
C TYR A 175 -9.52 28.30 23.88
N HIS A 176 -8.46 27.59 23.50
CA HIS A 176 -8.02 27.45 22.11
C HIS A 176 -7.06 26.27 21.96
N TYR A 177 -6.86 25.83 20.71
CA TYR A 177 -5.94 24.77 20.34
C TYR A 177 -5.14 25.15 19.10
N ILE A 178 -3.83 24.91 19.13
CA ILE A 178 -2.96 25.06 17.95
C ILE A 178 -1.94 23.93 17.92
N ARG A 179 -1.93 23.11 16.87
CA ARG A 179 -0.88 22.10 16.64
C ARG A 179 0.15 22.63 15.64
N PHE A 180 1.42 22.61 16.02
CA PHE A 180 2.49 23.07 15.13
C PHE A 180 3.82 22.36 15.35
N ASN A 181 4.61 22.28 14.29
CA ASN A 181 5.97 21.76 14.35
C ASN A 181 6.97 22.90 14.14
N THR A 182 8.15 22.69 14.70
CA THR A 182 9.36 23.34 14.22
C THR A 182 10.27 22.31 13.55
N LYS A 183 11.37 22.76 12.96
CA LYS A 183 12.38 21.86 12.37
C LYS A 183 12.94 20.82 13.34
N ARG A 184 12.88 21.06 14.66
CA ARG A 184 13.53 20.22 15.67
C ARG A 184 12.54 19.54 16.62
N TRP A 185 11.35 20.10 16.79
CA TRP A 185 10.45 19.67 17.84
C TRP A 185 8.99 19.87 17.46
N PHE A 186 8.12 19.10 18.10
CA PHE A 186 6.69 19.07 17.85
C PHE A 186 5.96 19.63 19.06
N TYR A 187 5.00 20.52 18.82
CA TYR A 187 4.30 21.24 19.88
C TYR A 187 2.80 21.26 19.66
N GLU A 188 2.07 21.38 20.75
CA GLU A 188 0.69 21.83 20.73
C GLU A 188 0.48 22.90 21.80
N VAL A 189 -0.45 23.80 21.53
CA VAL A 189 -0.93 24.78 22.49
C VAL A 189 -2.33 24.37 22.90
N TRP A 190 -2.58 24.31 24.21
CA TRP A 190 -3.91 24.11 24.76
C TRP A 190 -4.17 25.13 25.85
N ASN A 191 -5.19 25.98 25.64
CA ASN A 191 -5.63 26.97 26.62
C ASN A 191 -4.47 27.84 27.14
N GLY A 192 -3.63 28.33 26.22
CA GLY A 192 -2.50 29.20 26.52
C GLY A 192 -1.24 28.48 27.02
N GLN A 193 -1.25 27.14 27.11
CA GLN A 193 -0.08 26.37 27.54
C GLN A 193 0.62 25.70 26.36
N LEU A 194 1.89 26.02 26.16
CA LEU A 194 2.76 25.33 25.23
C LEU A 194 3.20 23.97 25.79
N ARG A 195 2.95 22.90 25.03
CA ARG A 195 3.25 21.52 25.40
C ARG A 195 4.03 20.82 24.30
N PRO A 196 4.99 19.93 24.63
CA PRO A 196 5.52 18.98 23.66
C PRO A 196 4.40 18.08 23.13
N PHE A 197 4.39 17.85 21.82
CA PHE A 197 3.54 16.86 21.19
C PHE A 197 4.35 15.60 20.88
N TYR A 198 3.78 14.44 21.20
CA TYR A 198 4.39 13.14 20.95
C TYR A 198 3.68 12.46 19.77
N ALA A 199 4.46 12.05 18.76
CA ALA A 199 3.96 11.46 17.51
C ALA A 199 4.16 9.94 17.48
#